data_AF-A0A520QVB3-F1
#
_entry.id   AF-A0A520QVB3-F1
#
_cell.length_a   1.000
_cell.length_b   1.000
_cell.length_c   1.000
_cell.angle_alpha   90.00
_cell.angle_beta   90.00
_cell.angle_gamma   90.00
#
_symmetry.space_group_name_H-M   'P 1'
#
loop_
_entity.id
_entity.type
_entity.pdbx_description
1 polymer ?
#
loop_
_entity_poly.entity_id
_entity_poly.type
_entity_poly.pdbx_seq_one_letter_code
_entity_poly.pdbx_strand_id
1 'polypeptide(L)'
;MNHKPTDIHPVSFEYGFLPVEMRMPLKFGGESVSHVNCLRVAAEVVDSAGRRAEGWGETPLSVTWAWPSATLSYDERYEAMVAFCKFTAQAFVEVNESGHPMEIGHVFLAERLPLVLEAFNKSHSTEPMPYLAALIVVSAFDIAIHDAYGNLHQIDIYDTYTSEYMTQDLSHYFCSSSEADRFQGLFPSDFLEEQPSVKVPVWHLVGGLDPLEESEKKESDPKDGYPVTLTEWIKSDGLRCLKIKLKGTDSQWDYQRIVKVGTIAIASGVDSLSVDFNCT
;
A
#
# COMPACT_ATOMS: atom_id res chain seq x y z
N MET A 1 25.07 -6.70 -19.53
CA MET A 1 24.26 -7.01 -18.34
C MET A 1 24.46 -8.48 -18.04
N ASN A 2 24.73 -8.84 -16.78
CA ASN A 2 24.85 -10.24 -16.39
C ASN A 2 23.44 -10.77 -16.18
N HIS A 3 22.78 -11.20 -17.24
CA HIS A 3 21.46 -11.83 -17.15
C HIS A 3 21.56 -13.17 -16.43
N LYS A 4 20.60 -13.44 -15.54
CA LYS A 4 20.45 -14.75 -14.91
C LYS A 4 19.43 -15.60 -15.67
N PRO A 5 19.58 -16.94 -15.65
CA PRO A 5 18.56 -17.85 -16.20
C PRO A 5 17.17 -17.67 -15.55
N THR A 6 17.14 -17.11 -14.35
CA THR A 6 15.93 -16.84 -13.56
C THR A 6 15.24 -15.53 -13.94
N ASP A 7 15.84 -14.69 -14.79
CA ASP A 7 15.28 -13.39 -15.18
C ASP A 7 13.98 -13.55 -15.96
N ILE A 8 13.06 -12.63 -15.72
CA ILE A 8 11.82 -12.47 -16.48
C ILE A 8 11.79 -11.14 -17.20
N HIS A 9 10.90 -10.98 -18.17
CA HIS A 9 10.42 -9.68 -18.63
C HIS A 9 8.88 -9.63 -18.57
N PRO A 10 8.27 -8.50 -18.18
CA PRO A 10 6.83 -8.31 -18.25
C PRO A 10 6.35 -8.21 -19.71
N VAL A 11 5.25 -8.88 -20.04
CA VAL A 11 4.72 -8.95 -21.40
C VAL A 11 3.42 -8.18 -21.57
N SER A 12 2.50 -8.32 -20.61
CA SER A 12 1.19 -7.68 -20.66
C SER A 12 0.64 -7.50 -19.25
N PHE A 13 -0.33 -6.58 -19.15
CA PHE A 13 -1.07 -6.34 -17.94
C PHE A 13 -2.55 -6.20 -18.27
N GLU A 14 -3.39 -6.88 -17.51
CA GLU A 14 -4.82 -6.62 -17.44
C GLU A 14 -5.13 -6.01 -16.08
N TYR A 15 -6.12 -5.12 -16.01
CA TYR A 15 -6.50 -4.54 -14.74
C TYR A 15 -7.99 -4.21 -14.66
N GLY A 16 -8.51 -4.19 -13.44
CA GLY A 16 -9.88 -3.85 -13.12
C GLY A 16 -9.98 -3.23 -11.73
N PHE A 17 -11.20 -2.82 -11.37
CA PHE A 17 -11.47 -2.14 -10.11
C PHE A 17 -12.52 -2.91 -9.32
N LEU A 18 -12.20 -3.17 -8.06
CA LEU A 18 -13.11 -3.83 -7.12
C LEU A 18 -13.66 -2.76 -6.18
N PRO A 19 -14.97 -2.45 -6.25
CA PRO A 19 -15.57 -1.51 -5.33
C PRO A 19 -15.66 -2.14 -3.94
N VAL A 20 -15.17 -1.41 -2.93
CA VAL A 20 -15.24 -1.79 -1.52
C VAL A 20 -15.98 -0.69 -0.77
N GLU A 21 -17.16 -1.02 -0.27
CA GLU A 21 -17.92 -0.17 0.64
C GLU A 21 -17.41 -0.35 2.07
N MET A 22 -17.11 0.76 2.74
CA MET A 22 -16.76 0.73 4.16
C MET A 22 -18.02 0.50 4.99
N ARG A 23 -17.97 -0.49 5.87
CA ARG A 23 -19.08 -0.77 6.81
C ARG A 23 -19.46 0.46 7.64
N MET A 24 -18.46 1.23 8.04
CA MET A 24 -18.62 2.54 8.68
C MET A 24 -17.67 3.54 8.01
N PRO A 25 -18.11 4.78 7.74
CA PRO A 25 -17.24 5.78 7.15
C PRO A 25 -16.03 6.08 8.03
N LEU A 26 -14.84 6.07 7.42
CA LEU A 26 -13.60 6.38 8.10
C LEU A 26 -13.21 7.84 7.85
N LYS A 27 -12.99 8.60 8.92
CA LYS A 27 -12.48 9.97 8.81
C LYS A 27 -10.95 9.98 8.67
N PHE A 28 -10.46 10.51 7.55
CA PHE A 28 -9.04 10.70 7.26
C PHE A 28 -8.75 12.19 7.01
N GLY A 29 -8.10 12.84 7.98
CA GLY A 29 -7.84 14.28 7.90
C GLY A 29 -9.13 15.09 7.79
N GLY A 30 -9.24 15.91 6.74
CA GLY A 30 -10.41 16.74 6.47
C GLY A 30 -11.59 16.00 5.80
N GLU A 31 -11.36 14.80 5.26
CA GLU A 31 -12.34 14.07 4.44
C GLU A 31 -12.87 12.81 5.17
N SER A 32 -14.08 12.38 4.82
CA SER A 32 -14.66 11.12 5.27
C SER A 32 -14.77 10.18 4.08
N VAL A 33 -14.22 8.97 4.22
CA VAL A 33 -14.22 7.94 3.18
C VAL A 33 -15.29 6.92 3.52
N SER A 34 -16.23 6.68 2.60
CA SER A 34 -17.24 5.63 2.75
C SER A 34 -17.03 4.45 1.82
N HIS A 35 -16.19 4.60 0.80
CA HIS A 35 -15.88 3.58 -0.18
C HIS A 35 -14.47 3.78 -0.73
N VAL A 36 -13.89 2.73 -1.29
CA VAL A 36 -12.65 2.78 -2.04
C VAL A 36 -12.72 1.79 -3.19
N ASN A 37 -12.12 2.13 -4.32
CA ASN A 37 -11.92 1.18 -5.41
C ASN A 37 -10.51 0.60 -5.30
N CYS A 38 -10.42 -0.72 -5.17
CA CYS A 38 -9.16 -1.44 -5.22
C CYS A 38 -8.79 -1.72 -6.68
N LEU A 39 -7.63 -1.23 -7.11
CA LEU A 39 -7.03 -1.63 -8.37
C LEU A 39 -6.54 -3.07 -8.23
N ARG A 40 -6.98 -3.95 -9.13
CA ARG A 40 -6.48 -5.31 -9.30
C ARG A 40 -5.79 -5.40 -10.64
N VAL A 41 -4.56 -5.90 -10.66
CA VAL A 41 -3.73 -6.09 -11.85
C VAL A 41 -3.38 -7.58 -11.97
N ALA A 42 -3.51 -8.13 -13.18
CA ALA A 42 -2.90 -9.39 -13.58
C ALA A 42 -1.72 -9.07 -14.50
N ALA A 43 -0.53 -9.58 -14.18
CA ALA A 43 0.68 -9.41 -14.96
C ALA A 43 1.09 -10.74 -15.59
N GLU A 44 1.33 -10.75 -16.89
CA GLU A 44 1.96 -11.88 -17.56
C GLU A 44 3.45 -11.61 -17.76
N VAL A 45 4.29 -12.58 -17.38
CA VAL A 45 5.75 -12.51 -17.50
C VAL A 45 6.27 -13.71 -18.27
N VAL A 46 7.46 -13.58 -18.86
CA VAL A 46 8.12 -14.68 -19.55
C VAL A 46 9.63 -14.65 -19.32
N ASP A 47 10.25 -15.83 -19.19
CA ASP A 47 11.70 -15.96 -19.07
C ASP A 47 12.41 -16.15 -20.41
N SER A 48 13.74 -16.26 -20.34
CA SER A 48 14.60 -16.52 -21.49
C SER A 48 14.36 -17.88 -22.18
N ALA A 49 13.72 -18.84 -21.48
CA ALA A 49 13.36 -20.15 -22.02
C ALA A 49 11.94 -20.17 -22.64
N GLY A 50 11.22 -19.06 -22.58
CA GLY A 50 9.85 -18.93 -23.09
C GLY A 50 8.77 -19.48 -22.15
N ARG A 51 9.11 -19.81 -20.89
CA ARG A 51 8.12 -20.18 -19.87
C ARG A 51 7.36 -18.93 -19.45
N ARG A 52 6.03 -19.04 -19.35
CA ARG A 52 5.14 -17.94 -18.98
C ARG A 52 4.47 -18.21 -17.65
N ALA A 53 4.21 -17.15 -16.90
CA ALA A 53 3.40 -17.19 -15.69
C ALA A 53 2.58 -15.91 -15.57
N GLU A 54 1.49 -16.02 -14.82
CA GLU A 54 0.64 -14.91 -14.45
C GLU A 54 0.77 -14.67 -12.94
N GLY A 55 0.68 -13.42 -12.52
CA GLY A 55 0.59 -13.04 -11.12
C GLY A 55 -0.38 -11.90 -10.90
N TRP A 56 -0.83 -11.75 -9.66
CA TRP A 56 -1.88 -10.84 -9.25
C TRP A 56 -1.39 -9.83 -8.22
N GLY A 57 -1.79 -8.57 -8.38
CA GLY A 57 -1.48 -7.50 -7.46
C GLY A 57 -2.67 -6.60 -7.21
N GLU A 58 -2.84 -6.18 -5.95
CA GLU A 58 -4.01 -5.41 -5.51
C GLU A 58 -3.63 -4.30 -4.55
N THR A 59 -4.23 -3.12 -4.74
CA THR A 59 -4.07 -1.99 -3.82
C THR A 59 -5.28 -1.05 -3.87
N PRO A 60 -5.75 -0.51 -2.73
CA PRO A 60 -6.72 0.58 -2.73
C PRO A 60 -6.11 1.85 -3.32
N LEU A 61 -6.79 2.49 -4.28
CA LEU A 61 -6.26 3.73 -4.89
C LEU A 61 -6.14 4.91 -3.90
N SER A 62 -6.83 4.85 -2.75
CA SER A 62 -6.61 5.76 -1.61
C SER A 62 -6.54 7.26 -1.97
N VAL A 63 -7.40 7.70 -2.91
CA VAL A 63 -7.34 9.03 -3.57
C VAL A 63 -7.24 10.19 -2.57
N THR A 64 -8.09 10.18 -1.55
CA THR A 64 -8.14 11.21 -0.50
C THR A 64 -6.80 11.40 0.23
N TRP A 65 -6.03 10.32 0.43
CA TRP A 65 -4.72 10.40 1.09
C TRP A 65 -3.60 10.70 0.09
N ALA A 66 -3.64 10.07 -1.08
CA ALA A 66 -2.60 10.15 -2.09
C ALA A 66 -2.52 11.52 -2.78
N TRP A 67 -3.68 12.17 -2.91
CA TRP A 67 -3.82 13.42 -3.64
C TRP A 67 -4.87 14.34 -2.97
N PRO A 68 -4.62 14.89 -1.77
CA PRO A 68 -5.50 15.90 -1.17
C PRO A 68 -5.57 17.13 -2.09
N SER A 69 -6.78 17.61 -2.41
CA SER A 69 -6.97 18.80 -3.24
C SER A 69 -8.10 19.68 -2.72
N ALA A 70 -7.89 20.99 -2.79
CA ALA A 70 -8.92 21.99 -2.50
C ALA A 70 -9.74 22.39 -3.75
N THR A 71 -9.29 21.98 -4.93
CA THR A 71 -9.81 22.42 -6.23
C THR A 71 -10.42 21.31 -7.06
N LEU A 72 -9.86 20.10 -6.98
CA LEU A 72 -10.38 18.93 -7.67
C LEU A 72 -11.36 18.16 -6.78
N SER A 73 -12.45 17.70 -7.37
CA SER A 73 -13.33 16.73 -6.75
C SER A 73 -12.64 15.39 -6.52
N TYR A 74 -13.25 14.52 -5.72
CA TYR A 74 -12.79 13.13 -5.58
C TYR A 74 -12.83 12.40 -6.93
N ASP A 75 -13.93 12.54 -7.69
CA ASP A 75 -14.11 11.83 -8.96
C ASP A 75 -13.08 12.25 -10.01
N GLU A 76 -12.76 13.54 -10.13
CA GLU A 76 -11.73 14.01 -11.07
C GLU A 76 -10.34 13.40 -10.76
N ARG A 77 -9.97 13.34 -9.48
CA ARG A 77 -8.71 12.72 -9.05
C ARG A 77 -8.73 11.20 -9.25
N TYR A 78 -9.84 10.56 -8.92
CA TYR A 78 -10.03 9.12 -9.10
C TYR A 78 -9.90 8.72 -10.58
N GLU A 79 -10.63 9.39 -11.47
CA GLU A 79 -10.59 9.13 -12.90
C GLU A 79 -9.19 9.37 -13.50
N ALA A 80 -8.45 10.36 -12.98
CA ALA A 80 -7.05 10.56 -13.35
C ALA A 80 -6.17 9.36 -12.93
N MET A 81 -6.30 8.84 -11.71
CA MET A 81 -5.57 7.64 -11.28
C MET A 81 -5.95 6.39 -12.09
N VAL A 82 -7.23 6.23 -12.45
CA VAL A 82 -7.72 5.17 -13.34
C VAL A 82 -7.08 5.30 -14.73
N ALA A 83 -7.08 6.50 -15.31
CA ALA A 83 -6.46 6.76 -16.60
C ALA A 83 -4.95 6.47 -16.57
N PHE A 84 -4.28 6.80 -15.46
CA PHE A 84 -2.85 6.54 -15.27
C PHE A 84 -2.48 5.05 -15.24
N CYS A 85 -3.41 4.16 -14.89
CA CYS A 85 -3.19 2.70 -14.95
C CYS A 85 -2.81 2.25 -16.37
N LYS A 86 -3.44 2.84 -17.40
CA LYS A 86 -3.14 2.54 -18.81
C LYS A 86 -1.72 2.96 -19.17
N PHE A 87 -1.31 4.15 -18.77
CA PHE A 87 0.04 4.68 -19.01
C PHE A 87 1.09 3.82 -18.32
N THR A 88 0.81 3.38 -17.10
CA THR A 88 1.68 2.50 -16.32
C THR A 88 1.84 1.14 -17.01
N ALA A 89 0.74 0.49 -17.40
CA ALA A 89 0.77 -0.78 -18.12
C ALA A 89 1.59 -0.72 -19.41
N GLN A 90 1.38 0.32 -20.22
CA GLN A 90 2.14 0.54 -21.45
C GLN A 90 3.63 0.78 -21.16
N ALA A 91 3.93 1.63 -20.18
CA ALA A 91 5.29 1.98 -19.86
C ALA A 91 6.12 0.79 -19.37
N PHE A 92 5.56 -0.13 -18.59
CA PHE A 92 6.28 -1.34 -18.16
C PHE A 92 6.67 -2.22 -19.36
N VAL A 93 5.76 -2.41 -20.31
CA VAL A 93 6.02 -3.19 -21.52
C VAL A 93 7.02 -2.49 -22.45
N GLU A 94 6.95 -1.17 -22.58
CA GLU A 94 7.86 -0.39 -23.42
C GLU A 94 9.29 -0.33 -22.88
N VAL A 95 9.44 -0.29 -21.54
CA VAL A 95 10.74 -0.36 -20.87
C VAL A 95 11.42 -1.68 -21.20
N ASN A 96 10.65 -2.77 -21.29
CA ASN A 96 11.12 -4.09 -21.71
C ASN A 96 12.38 -4.54 -20.95
N GLU A 97 12.46 -4.18 -19.68
CA GLU A 97 13.57 -4.57 -18.82
C GLU A 97 13.39 -5.99 -18.35
N SER A 98 14.53 -6.70 -18.29
CA SER A 98 14.58 -8.08 -17.84
C SER A 98 15.39 -8.19 -16.57
N GLY A 99 14.93 -8.96 -15.60
CA GLY A 99 15.65 -9.19 -14.35
C GLY A 99 14.79 -9.83 -13.29
N HIS A 100 15.27 -9.74 -12.05
CA HIS A 100 14.44 -9.98 -10.87
C HIS A 100 13.40 -8.85 -10.71
N PRO A 101 12.18 -9.11 -10.18
CA PRO A 101 11.16 -8.08 -9.98
C PRO A 101 11.65 -6.79 -9.29
N MET A 102 12.50 -6.89 -8.26
CA MET A 102 13.12 -5.73 -7.62
C MET A 102 14.00 -4.88 -8.57
N GLU A 103 14.68 -5.50 -9.52
CA GLU A 103 15.54 -4.81 -10.49
C GLU A 103 14.68 -4.09 -11.54
N ILE A 104 13.66 -4.79 -12.06
CA ILE A 104 12.69 -4.23 -13.00
C ILE A 104 11.95 -3.04 -12.36
N GLY A 105 11.44 -3.22 -11.14
CA GLY A 105 10.76 -2.18 -10.38
C GLY A 105 11.68 -0.99 -10.09
N HIS A 106 12.93 -1.23 -9.68
CA HIS A 106 13.90 -0.15 -9.42
C HIS A 106 14.16 0.71 -10.67
N VAL A 107 14.47 0.08 -11.81
CA VAL A 107 14.69 0.80 -13.08
C VAL A 107 13.43 1.57 -13.48
N PHE A 108 12.26 0.94 -13.38
CA PHE A 108 11.00 1.60 -13.70
C PHE A 108 10.76 2.85 -12.82
N LEU A 109 10.95 2.75 -11.51
CA LEU A 109 10.74 3.85 -10.58
C LEU A 109 11.76 4.98 -10.75
N ALA A 110 13.03 4.65 -10.98
CA ALA A 110 14.11 5.62 -11.08
C ALA A 110 14.14 6.33 -12.45
N GLU A 111 13.91 5.59 -13.53
CA GLU A 111 14.17 6.09 -14.89
C GLU A 111 12.89 6.34 -15.69
N ARG A 112 11.84 5.54 -15.49
CA ARG A 112 10.63 5.60 -16.33
C ARG A 112 9.50 6.40 -15.70
N LEU A 113 9.15 6.14 -14.45
CA LEU A 113 7.98 6.70 -13.78
C LEU A 113 7.96 8.25 -13.80
N PRO A 114 9.08 8.97 -13.54
CA PRO A 114 9.07 10.43 -13.61
C PRO A 114 8.65 10.97 -14.99
N LEU A 115 9.13 10.33 -16.07
CA LEU A 115 8.81 10.73 -17.45
C LEU A 115 7.35 10.42 -17.81
N VAL A 116 6.85 9.25 -17.40
CA VAL A 116 5.46 8.84 -17.63
C VAL A 116 4.50 9.77 -16.88
N LEU A 117 4.81 10.09 -15.62
CA LEU A 117 4.01 10.99 -14.81
C LEU A 117 4.02 12.42 -15.38
N GLU A 118 5.18 12.92 -15.82
CA GLU A 118 5.28 14.24 -16.45
C GLU A 118 4.44 14.31 -17.74
N ALA A 119 4.54 13.28 -18.60
CA ALA A 119 3.77 13.20 -19.84
C ALA A 119 2.26 13.12 -19.58
N PHE A 120 1.85 12.34 -18.58
CA PHE A 120 0.46 12.25 -18.13
C PHE A 120 -0.06 13.60 -17.65
N ASN A 121 0.66 14.25 -16.73
CA ASN A 121 0.25 15.52 -16.13
C ASN A 121 0.16 16.68 -17.15
N LYS A 122 0.96 16.66 -18.22
CA LYS A 122 0.84 17.65 -19.31
C LYS A 122 -0.51 17.62 -20.04
N SER A 123 -1.25 16.51 -19.96
CA SER A 123 -2.43 16.25 -20.82
C SER A 123 -3.73 15.96 -20.07
N HIS A 124 -3.71 15.74 -18.75
CA HIS A 124 -4.88 15.17 -18.04
C HIS A 124 -5.54 16.06 -16.99
N SER A 125 -4.84 17.02 -16.38
CA SER A 125 -5.44 17.81 -15.30
C SER A 125 -4.81 19.20 -15.16
N THR A 126 -5.60 20.15 -14.64
CA THR A 126 -5.16 21.51 -14.28
C THR A 126 -4.28 21.52 -13.03
N GLU A 127 -4.51 20.56 -12.13
CA GLU A 127 -3.64 20.26 -11.00
C GLU A 127 -2.90 18.94 -11.28
N PRO A 128 -1.56 18.88 -11.16
CA PRO A 128 -0.81 17.68 -11.49
C PRO A 128 -1.06 16.55 -10.48
N MET A 129 -1.19 15.32 -10.97
CA MET A 129 -1.22 14.14 -10.13
C MET A 129 0.11 14.02 -9.35
N PRO A 130 0.08 13.91 -8.01
CA PRO A 130 1.27 13.76 -7.20
C PRO A 130 2.02 12.46 -7.48
N TYR A 131 3.33 12.46 -7.27
CA TYR A 131 4.16 11.26 -7.38
C TYR A 131 3.68 10.13 -6.45
N LEU A 132 3.17 10.46 -5.26
CA LEU A 132 2.58 9.48 -4.35
C LEU A 132 1.38 8.73 -4.96
N ALA A 133 0.48 9.43 -5.65
CA ALA A 133 -0.65 8.80 -6.33
C ALA A 133 -0.17 7.89 -7.48
N ALA A 134 0.89 8.30 -8.19
CA ALA A 134 1.52 7.46 -9.20
C ALA A 134 2.12 6.18 -8.59
N LEU A 135 2.82 6.28 -7.45
CA LEU A 135 3.39 5.14 -6.73
C LEU A 135 2.31 4.15 -6.26
N ILE A 136 1.14 4.63 -5.83
CA ILE A 136 0.03 3.75 -5.46
C ILE A 136 -0.49 2.97 -6.66
N VAL A 137 -0.62 3.59 -7.83
CA VAL A 137 -1.01 2.86 -9.05
C VAL A 137 0.05 1.81 -9.37
N VAL A 138 1.32 2.21 -9.40
CA VAL A 138 2.45 1.34 -9.74
C VAL A 138 2.59 0.16 -8.78
N SER A 139 2.25 0.31 -7.50
CA SER A 139 2.42 -0.79 -6.54
C SER A 139 1.60 -2.03 -6.87
N ALA A 140 0.40 -1.89 -7.46
CA ALA A 140 -0.37 -3.07 -7.90
C ALA A 140 0.32 -3.82 -9.06
N PHE A 141 0.96 -3.09 -9.98
CA PHE A 141 1.75 -3.69 -11.06
C PHE A 141 3.00 -4.38 -10.51
N ASP A 142 3.72 -3.72 -9.61
CA ASP A 142 4.92 -4.27 -8.98
C ASP A 142 4.61 -5.55 -8.18
N ILE A 143 3.54 -5.55 -7.38
CA ILE A 143 3.07 -6.76 -6.67
C ILE A 143 2.73 -7.88 -7.65
N ALA A 144 2.02 -7.58 -8.75
CA ALA A 144 1.66 -8.58 -9.75
C ALA A 144 2.88 -9.20 -10.43
N ILE A 145 3.92 -8.41 -10.71
CA ILE A 145 5.19 -8.90 -11.29
C ILE A 145 5.92 -9.81 -10.29
N HIS A 146 5.94 -9.44 -9.00
CA HIS A 146 6.51 -10.27 -7.93
C HIS A 146 5.75 -11.60 -7.80
N ASP A 147 4.43 -11.58 -7.75
CA ASP A 147 3.61 -12.81 -7.70
C ASP A 147 3.84 -13.69 -8.95
N ALA A 148 3.90 -13.09 -10.14
CA ALA A 148 4.14 -13.81 -11.39
C ALA A 148 5.51 -14.49 -11.40
N TYR A 149 6.52 -13.86 -10.79
CA TYR A 149 7.86 -14.41 -10.67
C TYR A 149 7.92 -15.63 -9.74
N GLY A 150 7.30 -15.54 -8.56
CA GLY A 150 7.15 -16.66 -7.64
C GLY A 150 6.41 -17.82 -8.31
N ASN A 151 5.31 -17.52 -9.00
CA ASN A 151 4.55 -18.49 -9.77
C ASN A 151 5.39 -19.13 -10.90
N LEU A 152 6.20 -18.36 -11.63
CA LEU A 152 7.04 -18.92 -12.70
C LEU A 152 8.05 -19.94 -12.17
N HIS A 153 8.68 -19.62 -11.03
CA HIS A 153 9.70 -20.46 -10.41
C HIS A 153 9.14 -21.51 -9.44
N GLN A 154 7.82 -21.46 -9.16
CA GLN A 154 7.09 -22.37 -8.28
C GLN A 154 7.66 -22.39 -6.85
N ILE A 155 8.03 -21.21 -6.35
CA ILE A 155 8.51 -21.00 -4.98
C ILE A 155 7.86 -19.76 -4.38
N ASP A 156 7.93 -19.62 -3.06
CA ASP A 156 7.51 -18.39 -2.39
C ASP A 156 8.39 -17.23 -2.89
N ILE A 157 7.78 -16.08 -3.19
CA ILE A 157 8.50 -14.92 -3.70
C ILE A 157 9.57 -14.43 -2.70
N TYR A 158 9.37 -14.62 -1.40
CA TYR A 158 10.36 -14.24 -0.39
C TYR A 158 11.65 -15.07 -0.48
N ASP A 159 11.56 -16.31 -1.00
CA ASP A 159 12.72 -17.18 -1.21
C ASP A 159 13.56 -16.77 -2.44
N THR A 160 13.08 -15.83 -3.27
CA THR A 160 13.81 -15.34 -4.43
C THR A 160 14.71 -14.14 -4.12
N TYR A 161 14.65 -13.55 -2.91
CA TYR A 161 15.45 -12.37 -2.59
C TYR A 161 16.91 -12.71 -2.20
N THR A 162 17.58 -13.50 -3.03
CA THR A 162 18.91 -14.06 -2.80
C THR A 162 19.83 -13.81 -3.99
N SER A 163 21.13 -14.03 -3.81
CA SER A 163 22.12 -13.98 -4.90
C SER A 163 21.91 -15.01 -6.02
N GLU A 164 21.09 -16.05 -5.79
CA GLU A 164 20.76 -17.03 -6.80
C GLU A 164 19.88 -16.42 -7.90
N TYR A 165 18.88 -15.62 -7.49
CA TYR A 165 17.86 -15.03 -8.36
C TYR A 165 18.13 -13.56 -8.71
N MET A 166 18.77 -12.79 -7.82
CA MET A 166 19.06 -11.37 -8.00
C MET A 166 20.49 -11.13 -8.50
N THR A 167 20.63 -10.30 -9.53
CA THR A 167 21.92 -9.89 -10.09
C THR A 167 22.58 -8.80 -9.25
N GLN A 168 21.79 -7.84 -8.77
CA GLN A 168 22.26 -6.73 -7.94
C GLN A 168 22.15 -7.06 -6.44
N ASP A 169 23.22 -6.76 -5.70
CA ASP A 169 23.17 -6.77 -4.24
C ASP A 169 22.55 -5.47 -3.69
N LEU A 170 22.36 -5.38 -2.38
CA LEU A 170 21.74 -4.22 -1.75
C LEU A 170 22.54 -2.91 -1.89
N SER A 171 23.86 -2.98 -2.11
CA SER A 171 24.67 -1.77 -2.31
C SER A 171 24.29 -1.01 -3.58
N HIS A 172 23.77 -1.71 -4.60
CA HIS A 172 23.25 -1.10 -5.82
C HIS A 172 22.11 -0.12 -5.53
N TYR A 173 21.13 -0.55 -4.73
CA TYR A 173 19.95 0.26 -4.41
C TYR A 173 20.24 1.38 -3.42
N PHE A 174 21.28 1.22 -2.59
CA PHE A 174 21.75 2.24 -1.65
C PHE A 174 22.90 3.09 -2.20
N CYS A 175 23.17 3.08 -3.51
CA CYS A 175 24.34 3.74 -4.10
C CYS A 175 24.45 5.25 -3.81
N SER A 176 23.34 5.93 -3.47
CA SER A 176 23.32 7.34 -3.08
C SER A 176 23.65 7.58 -1.60
N SER A 177 23.71 6.53 -0.78
CA SER A 177 24.05 6.58 0.64
C SER A 177 25.56 6.46 0.86
N SER A 178 26.09 7.21 1.84
CA SER A 178 27.47 7.04 2.30
C SER A 178 27.74 5.69 2.96
N GLU A 179 26.69 4.92 3.23
CA GLU A 179 26.76 3.60 3.87
C GLU A 179 26.61 2.43 2.88
N ALA A 180 26.58 2.69 1.56
CA ALA A 180 26.36 1.67 0.53
C ALA A 180 27.32 0.46 0.65
N ASP A 181 28.59 0.70 0.97
CA ASP A 181 29.61 -0.34 1.13
C ASP A 181 29.26 -1.37 2.22
N ARG A 182 28.42 -1.00 3.21
CA ARG A 182 27.96 -1.92 4.27
C ARG A 182 27.00 -2.99 3.74
N PHE A 183 26.48 -2.82 2.53
CA PHE A 183 25.52 -3.70 1.88
C PHE A 183 26.11 -4.49 0.71
N GLN A 184 27.42 -4.38 0.49
CA GLN A 184 28.10 -5.12 -0.58
C GLN A 184 28.01 -6.63 -0.33
N GLY A 185 27.52 -7.37 -1.32
CA GLY A 185 27.31 -8.81 -1.26
C GLY A 185 26.13 -9.24 -0.37
N LEU A 186 25.36 -8.31 0.19
CA LEU A 186 24.16 -8.61 0.98
C LEU A 186 22.91 -8.51 0.11
N PHE A 187 21.94 -9.37 0.38
CA PHE A 187 20.65 -9.48 -0.29
C PHE A 187 19.52 -9.32 0.73
N PRO A 188 18.26 -9.05 0.32
CA PRO A 188 17.18 -8.89 1.29
C PRO A 188 17.01 -10.11 2.20
N SER A 189 17.26 -11.33 1.69
CA SER A 189 17.28 -12.57 2.47
C SER A 189 18.21 -12.55 3.69
N ASP A 190 19.29 -11.77 3.70
CA ASP A 190 20.17 -11.63 4.87
C ASP A 190 19.50 -10.91 6.06
N PHE A 191 18.33 -10.30 5.82
CA PHE A 191 17.55 -9.55 6.81
C PHE A 191 16.13 -10.09 7.02
N LEU A 192 15.73 -11.11 6.28
CA LEU A 192 14.43 -11.76 6.45
C LEU A 192 14.54 -12.90 7.47
N GLU A 193 13.50 -13.07 8.28
CA GLU A 193 13.40 -14.23 9.17
C GLU A 193 13.02 -15.47 8.35
N GLU A 194 13.81 -16.55 8.45
CA GLU A 194 13.53 -17.82 7.77
C GLU A 194 12.18 -18.42 8.17
N GLN A 195 11.72 -18.14 9.40
CA GLN A 195 10.44 -18.57 9.93
C GLN A 195 9.69 -17.39 10.55
N PRO A 196 9.00 -16.57 9.74
CA PRO A 196 8.30 -15.40 10.26
C PRO A 196 7.15 -15.83 11.17
N SER A 197 6.86 -15.01 12.19
CA SER A 197 5.71 -15.25 13.05
C SER A 197 4.40 -15.16 12.26
N VAL A 198 3.63 -16.26 12.24
CA VAL A 198 2.27 -16.29 11.68
C VAL A 198 1.23 -15.57 12.54
N LYS A 199 1.64 -15.00 13.68
CA LYS A 199 0.82 -14.19 14.56
C LYS A 199 1.55 -12.89 14.90
N VAL A 200 1.00 -11.78 14.42
CA VAL A 200 1.51 -10.43 14.70
C VAL A 200 0.47 -9.61 15.44
N PRO A 201 0.87 -8.73 16.38
CA PRO A 201 -0.05 -7.75 16.96
C PRO A 201 -0.52 -6.80 15.86
N VAL A 202 -1.82 -6.54 15.81
CA VAL A 202 -2.44 -5.59 14.88
C VAL A 202 -2.98 -4.39 15.64
N TRP A 203 -2.77 -3.20 15.07
CA TRP A 203 -3.30 -1.97 15.65
C TRP A 203 -4.70 -1.72 15.11
N HIS A 204 -5.69 -1.73 15.99
CA HIS A 204 -7.01 -1.25 15.67
C HIS A 204 -7.00 0.27 15.62
N LEU A 205 -7.40 0.83 14.49
CA LEU A 205 -7.52 2.26 14.30
C LEU A 205 -8.78 2.77 14.99
N VAL A 206 -8.63 3.66 15.96
CA VAL A 206 -9.75 4.39 16.58
C VAL A 206 -9.88 5.74 15.87
N GLY A 207 -10.75 5.80 14.88
CA GLY A 207 -11.07 6.99 14.10
C GLY A 207 -11.66 8.11 14.96
N GLY A 208 -11.56 9.35 14.47
CA GLY A 208 -12.05 10.53 15.20
C GLY A 208 -13.58 10.62 15.30
N LEU A 209 -14.31 9.84 14.49
CA LEU A 209 -15.77 9.74 14.51
C LEU A 209 -16.28 8.42 15.10
N ASP A 210 -15.36 7.51 15.45
CA ASP A 210 -15.73 6.17 15.88
C ASP A 210 -16.36 6.24 17.27
N PRO A 211 -17.53 5.61 17.46
CA PRO A 211 -18.17 5.56 18.76
C PRO A 211 -17.33 4.68 19.70
N LEU A 212 -17.06 5.17 20.90
CA LEU A 212 -16.25 4.44 21.88
C LEU A 212 -17.09 3.50 22.75
N GLU A 213 -18.31 3.93 23.08
CA GLU A 213 -19.21 3.29 24.04
C GLU A 213 -20.66 3.36 23.53
N GLU A 214 -21.56 2.56 24.14
CA GLU A 214 -22.97 2.45 23.74
C GLU A 214 -23.68 3.80 23.62
N SER A 215 -23.39 4.74 24.52
CA SER A 215 -24.00 6.08 24.52
C SER A 215 -23.63 6.94 23.31
N GLU A 216 -22.60 6.56 22.55
CA GLU A 216 -22.15 7.26 21.34
C GLU A 216 -22.71 6.65 20.06
N LYS A 217 -23.44 5.52 20.14
CA LYS A 217 -24.10 4.93 18.97
C LYS A 217 -25.18 5.85 18.41
N LYS A 218 -25.36 5.78 17.10
CA LYS A 218 -26.33 6.54 16.32
C LYS A 218 -27.35 5.60 15.70
N GLU A 219 -28.53 6.13 15.40
CA GLU A 219 -29.57 5.34 14.69
C GLU A 219 -29.13 4.88 13.30
N SER A 220 -28.20 5.61 12.68
CA SER A 220 -27.60 5.31 11.38
C SER A 220 -26.55 4.21 11.40
N ASP A 221 -26.12 3.76 12.58
CA ASP A 221 -25.07 2.74 12.67
C ASP A 221 -25.58 1.38 12.15
N PRO A 222 -24.69 0.55 11.56
CA PRO A 222 -25.07 -0.75 11.02
C PRO A 222 -25.73 -1.67 12.07
N LYS A 223 -26.81 -2.34 11.66
CA LYS A 223 -27.56 -3.31 12.47
C LYS A 223 -27.36 -4.74 11.96
N ASP A 224 -26.12 -5.06 11.62
CA ASP A 224 -25.70 -6.30 10.96
C ASP A 224 -25.12 -7.36 11.92
N GLY A 225 -25.13 -7.08 13.23
CA GLY A 225 -24.66 -8.00 14.27
C GLY A 225 -23.16 -7.91 14.58
N TYR A 226 -22.41 -7.05 13.88
CA TYR A 226 -20.99 -6.79 14.17
C TYR A 226 -20.81 -5.64 15.17
N PRO A 227 -19.71 -5.61 15.94
CA PRO A 227 -19.40 -4.53 16.87
C PRO A 227 -19.44 -3.14 16.19
N VAL A 228 -19.93 -2.13 16.90
CA VAL A 228 -19.94 -0.74 16.42
C VAL A 228 -19.01 0.11 17.27
N THR A 229 -19.03 -0.10 18.59
CA THR A 229 -18.25 0.69 19.53
C THR A 229 -16.89 0.07 19.82
N LEU A 230 -15.92 0.89 20.21
CA LEU A 230 -14.59 0.40 20.63
C LEU A 230 -14.70 -0.68 21.72
N THR A 231 -15.56 -0.47 22.73
CA THR A 231 -15.76 -1.46 23.82
C THR A 231 -16.27 -2.82 23.31
N GLU A 232 -17.17 -2.82 22.33
CA GLU A 232 -17.64 -4.06 21.70
C GLU A 232 -16.53 -4.72 20.87
N TRP A 233 -15.77 -3.94 20.10
CA TRP A 233 -14.65 -4.45 19.29
C TRP A 233 -13.57 -5.09 20.17
N ILE A 234 -13.17 -4.44 21.27
CA ILE A 234 -12.19 -5.02 22.21
C ILE A 234 -12.67 -6.37 22.73
N LYS A 235 -13.95 -6.46 23.11
CA LYS A 235 -14.54 -7.70 23.65
C LYS A 235 -14.66 -8.80 22.60
N SER A 236 -15.10 -8.46 21.39
CA SER A 236 -15.33 -9.41 20.29
C SER A 236 -14.02 -9.97 19.75
N ASP A 237 -13.06 -9.08 19.46
CA ASP A 237 -11.90 -9.40 18.65
C ASP A 237 -10.61 -9.52 19.48
N GLY A 238 -10.69 -9.26 20.80
CA GLY A 238 -9.55 -9.37 21.70
C GLY A 238 -8.45 -8.35 21.41
N LEU A 239 -8.85 -7.13 21.01
CA LEU A 239 -7.91 -6.07 20.63
C LEU A 239 -6.95 -5.74 21.78
N ARG A 240 -5.65 -5.69 21.48
CA ARG A 240 -4.59 -5.35 22.45
C ARG A 240 -3.85 -4.05 22.13
N CYS A 241 -3.92 -3.62 20.88
CA CYS A 241 -3.18 -2.45 20.39
C CYS A 241 -4.15 -1.48 19.71
N LEU A 242 -4.18 -0.22 20.17
CA LEU A 242 -5.05 0.82 19.61
C LEU A 242 -4.21 1.99 19.08
N LYS A 243 -4.59 2.51 17.91
CA LYS A 243 -4.08 3.77 17.36
C LYS A 243 -5.16 4.83 17.41
N ILE A 244 -4.98 5.87 18.22
CA ILE A 244 -5.94 6.94 18.43
C ILE A 244 -5.73 8.03 17.38
N LYS A 245 -6.71 8.25 16.51
CA LYS A 245 -6.70 9.41 15.60
C LYS A 245 -7.04 10.68 16.35
N LEU A 246 -6.22 11.70 16.15
CA LEU A 246 -6.32 13.02 16.75
C LEU A 246 -6.56 14.08 15.67
N LYS A 247 -7.05 15.26 16.09
CA LYS A 247 -7.26 16.41 15.21
C LYS A 247 -6.00 17.23 14.97
N GLY A 248 -5.10 17.29 15.98
CA GLY A 248 -3.88 18.12 16.00
C GLY A 248 -4.10 19.64 16.05
N THR A 249 -5.34 20.09 15.78
CA THR A 249 -5.74 21.50 15.73
C THR A 249 -6.61 21.92 16.92
N ASP A 250 -6.94 20.99 17.82
CA ASP A 250 -7.84 21.17 18.95
C ASP A 250 -7.34 20.37 20.16
N SER A 251 -6.45 20.98 20.94
CA SER A 251 -5.75 20.31 22.05
C SER A 251 -6.68 19.84 23.15
N GLN A 252 -7.81 20.53 23.38
CA GLN A 252 -8.79 20.14 24.37
C GLN A 252 -9.52 18.87 23.95
N TRP A 253 -9.96 18.81 22.69
CA TRP A 253 -10.59 17.61 22.13
C TRP A 253 -9.59 16.44 22.10
N ASP A 254 -8.35 16.68 21.67
CA ASP A 254 -7.33 15.64 21.57
C ASP A 254 -7.03 15.03 22.95
N TYR A 255 -6.84 15.87 23.98
CA TYR A 255 -6.64 15.42 25.36
C TYR A 255 -7.82 14.58 25.85
N GLN A 256 -9.05 15.05 25.65
CA GLN A 256 -10.26 14.33 26.07
C GLN A 256 -10.39 12.98 25.35
N ARG A 257 -10.06 12.92 24.05
CA ARG A 257 -10.07 11.68 23.26
C ARG A 257 -9.06 10.68 23.80
N ILE A 258 -7.83 11.11 24.08
CA ILE A 258 -6.78 10.26 24.67
C ILE A 258 -7.23 9.72 26.03
N VAL A 259 -7.71 10.59 26.93
CA VAL A 259 -8.15 10.17 28.28
C VAL A 259 -9.29 9.16 28.19
N LYS A 260 -10.27 9.39 27.32
CA LYS A 260 -11.42 8.50 27.18
C LYS A 260 -11.01 7.12 26.64
N VAL A 261 -10.24 7.07 25.55
CA VAL A 261 -9.75 5.81 24.99
C VAL A 261 -8.81 5.09 25.96
N GLY A 262 -7.92 5.82 26.65
CA GLY A 262 -7.02 5.28 27.66
C GLY A 262 -7.76 4.66 28.85
N THR A 263 -8.86 5.27 29.29
CA THR A 263 -9.71 4.72 30.37
C THR A 263 -10.33 3.39 29.93
N ILE A 264 -10.86 3.32 28.71
CA ILE A 264 -11.40 2.08 28.12
C ILE A 264 -10.30 1.01 28.01
N ALA A 265 -9.12 1.40 27.52
CA ALA A 265 -7.98 0.51 27.36
C ALA A 265 -7.57 -0.14 28.69
N ILE A 266 -7.39 0.66 29.75
CA ILE A 266 -7.05 0.19 31.10
C ILE A 266 -8.13 -0.76 31.63
N ALA A 267 -9.40 -0.40 31.52
CA ALA A 267 -10.51 -1.22 32.01
C ALA A 267 -10.65 -2.56 31.27
N SER A 268 -10.20 -2.61 30.01
CA SER A 268 -10.39 -3.75 29.11
C SER A 268 -9.13 -4.60 28.91
N GLY A 269 -7.99 -4.22 29.52
CA GLY A 269 -6.72 -4.94 29.40
C GLY A 269 -5.98 -4.74 28.08
N VAL A 270 -6.27 -3.66 27.35
CA VAL A 270 -5.47 -3.21 26.20
C VAL A 270 -4.15 -2.64 26.74
N ASP A 271 -3.02 -3.07 26.19
CA ASP A 271 -1.69 -2.75 26.74
C ASP A 271 -0.86 -1.78 25.88
N SER A 272 -1.28 -1.53 24.64
CA SER A 272 -0.50 -0.75 23.67
C SER A 272 -1.34 0.36 23.06
N LEU A 273 -0.91 1.61 23.24
CA LEU A 273 -1.56 2.80 22.70
C LEU A 273 -0.57 3.62 21.88
N SER A 274 -1.00 4.06 20.71
CA SER A 274 -0.32 5.08 19.91
C SER A 274 -1.29 6.18 19.51
N VAL A 275 -0.74 7.35 19.17
CA VAL A 275 -1.52 8.52 18.72
C VAL A 275 -1.08 8.94 17.34
N ASP A 276 -1.99 9.48 16.55
CA ASP A 276 -1.77 9.87 15.15
C ASP A 276 -2.48 11.20 14.87
N PHE A 277 -1.68 12.26 14.66
CA PHE A 277 -2.15 13.62 14.40
C PHE A 277 -2.43 13.90 12.91
N ASN A 278 -2.38 12.91 12.02
CA ASN A 278 -2.72 13.09 10.60
C ASN A 278 -1.91 14.19 9.86
N CYS A 279 -0.67 14.46 10.27
CA CYS A 279 0.20 15.49 9.69
C CYS A 279 -0.38 16.93 9.72
N THR A 280 -1.26 17.22 10.69
CA THR A 280 -1.81 18.57 10.94
C THR A 280 -0.97 19.36 11.93
#